data_AF-R2V6T2-F1
#
_entry.id   AF-R2V6T2-F1
#
_cell.length_a   1.000
_cell.length_b   1.000
_cell.length_c   1.000
_cell.angle_alpha   90.00
_cell.angle_beta   90.00
_cell.angle_gamma   90.00
#
_symmetry.space_group_name_H-M   'P 1'
#
loop_
_entity.id
_entity.type
_entity.pdbx_description
1 polymer ?
#
loop_
_entity_poly.entity_id
_entity_poly.type
_entity_poly.pdbx_seq_one_letter_code
_entity_poly.pdbx_strand_id
1 'polypeptide(L)' 'MRNHWYISLAGNYPQRAMSAQIAKRYTIVELTDEATPNEIDQCKLVLIGIGWFKDEHIQANIKRWLK' A
#
# COMPACT_ATOMS: atom_id res chain seq x y z
N MET A 1 -1.61 -5.86 16.10
CA MET A 1 -1.91 -6.32 14.73
C MET A 1 -0.87 -5.69 13.82
N ARG A 2 -0.30 -6.45 12.88
CA ARG A 2 0.66 -5.91 11.90
C ARG A 2 -0.09 -5.72 10.59
N ASN A 3 -0.08 -4.50 10.07
CA ASN A 3 -0.80 -4.17 8.85
C ASN A 3 0.12 -4.31 7.64
N HIS A 4 -0.46 -4.64 6.50
CA HIS A 4 0.23 -4.74 5.23
C HIS A 4 0.07 -3.42 4.49
N TRP A 5 1.20 -2.83 4.12
CA TRP A 5 1.25 -1.55 3.45
C TRP A 5 1.55 -1.75 1.98
N TYR A 6 0.76 -1.11 1.14
CA TYR A 6 0.90 -1.16 -0.32
C TYR A 6 0.91 0.23 -0.94
N ILE A 7 1.50 0.33 -2.12
CA ILE A 7 1.32 1.48 -3.03
C ILE A 7 0.51 0.98 -4.23
N SER A 8 -0.64 1.61 -4.47
CA SER A 8 -1.38 1.50 -5.72
C SER A 8 -0.86 2.51 -6.73
N LEU A 9 -0.56 2.04 -7.93
CA LEU A 9 -0.13 2.86 -9.06
C LEU A 9 -1.28 3.14 -10.06
N ALA A 10 -2.41 2.46 -9.91
CA ALA A 10 -3.56 2.59 -10.81
C ALA A 10 -4.55 3.70 -10.36
N GLY A 11 -4.35 4.30 -9.20
CA GLY A 11 -5.21 5.36 -8.66
C GLY A 11 -6.51 4.85 -8.02
N ASN A 12 -6.75 3.53 -8.03
CA ASN A 12 -7.81 2.84 -7.31
C ASN A 12 -7.20 2.00 -6.15
N TYR A 13 -8.02 1.51 -5.24
CA TYR A 13 -7.57 0.68 -4.12
C TYR A 13 -8.67 -0.29 -3.69
N PRO A 14 -8.33 -1.40 -3.00
CA PRO A 14 -9.32 -2.35 -2.51
C PRO A 14 -10.32 -1.70 -1.54
N GLN A 15 -11.60 -2.01 -1.67
CA GLN A 15 -12.63 -1.47 -0.76
C GLN A 15 -12.43 -1.90 0.71
N ARG A 16 -11.79 -3.05 0.93
CA ARG A 16 -11.45 -3.54 2.27
C ARG A 16 -10.23 -2.83 2.90
N ALA A 17 -9.69 -1.81 2.24
CA ALA A 17 -8.63 -0.99 2.82
C ALA A 17 -9.08 -0.36 4.12
N MET A 18 -8.27 -0.53 5.17
CA MET A 18 -8.50 0.12 6.46
C MET A 18 -8.24 1.62 6.33
N SER A 19 -7.24 2.00 5.54
CA SER A 19 -6.91 3.37 5.22
C SER A 19 -6.35 3.47 3.81
N ALA A 20 -6.64 4.60 3.15
CA ALA A 20 -6.07 4.95 1.86
C ALA A 20 -5.68 6.43 1.85
N GLN A 21 -4.42 6.72 1.54
CA GLN A 21 -3.91 8.08 1.35
C GLN A 21 -3.69 8.31 -0.15
N ILE A 22 -4.61 9.06 -0.75
CA ILE A 22 -4.62 9.34 -2.18
C ILE A 22 -3.67 10.52 -2.46
N ALA A 23 -2.69 10.29 -3.33
CA ALA A 23 -1.84 11.33 -3.91
C ALA A 23 -2.10 11.44 -5.42
N LYS A 24 -1.50 12.45 -6.07
CA LYS A 24 -1.74 12.72 -7.50
C LYS A 24 -1.47 11.53 -8.44
N ARG A 25 -0.48 10.68 -8.12
CA ARG A 25 -0.01 9.60 -9.01
C ARG A 25 -0.04 8.21 -8.37
N TYR A 26 -0.38 8.13 -7.09
CA TYR A 26 -0.34 6.89 -6.34
C TYR A 26 -1.27 6.98 -5.13
N THR A 27 -1.63 5.82 -4.57
CA THR A 27 -2.39 5.73 -3.33
C THR A 27 -1.66 4.80 -2.38
N ILE A 28 -1.39 5.26 -1.15
CA ILE A 28 -0.84 4.39 -0.11
C ILE A 28 -2.01 3.70 0.58
N VAL A 29 -1.98 2.38 0.62
CA VAL A 29 -3.09 1.54 1.09
C VAL A 29 -2.64 0.73 2.30
N GLU A 30 -3.47 0.72 3.33
CA GLU A 30 -3.33 -0.10 4.51
C GLU A 30 -4.34 -1.24 4.49
N LEU A 31 -3.85 -2.48 4.54
CA LEU A 31 -4.66 -3.69 4.65
C LEU A 31 -4.36 -4.43 5.96
N THR A 32 -5.38 -5.07 6.53
CA THR A 32 -5.25 -5.91 7.73
C THR A 32 -4.47 -7.19 7.48
N ASP A 33 -4.51 -7.67 6.25
CA ASP A 33 -3.94 -8.93 5.77
C ASP A 33 -3.44 -8.74 4.32
N GLU A 34 -2.78 -9.76 3.79
CA GLU A 34 -2.16 -9.67 2.46
C GLU A 34 -3.20 -9.41 1.36
N ALA A 35 -2.84 -8.57 0.39
CA ALA A 35 -3.65 -8.35 -0.80
C ALA A 35 -3.82 -9.65 -1.59
N THR A 36 -5.03 -9.92 -2.07
CA THR A 36 -5.26 -11.07 -2.96
C THR A 36 -4.60 -10.83 -4.32
N PRO A 37 -4.22 -11.88 -5.07
CA PRO A 37 -3.64 -11.71 -6.40
C PRO A 37 -4.51 -10.86 -7.34
N ASN A 38 -5.84 -10.98 -7.23
CA ASN A 38 -6.77 -10.17 -8.02
C ASN A 38 -6.71 -8.68 -7.65
N GLU A 39 -6.65 -8.35 -6.36
CA GLU A 39 -6.50 -6.96 -5.91
C GLU A 39 -5.14 -6.38 -6.31
N ILE A 40 -4.08 -7.19 -6.23
CA ILE A 40 -2.74 -6.79 -6.66
C ILE A 40 -2.75 -6.41 -8.14
N ASP A 41 -3.37 -7.24 -8.99
CA ASP A 41 -3.42 -6.95 -10.42
C ASP A 41 -4.33 -5.77 -10.78
N GLN A 42 -5.53 -5.70 -10.19
CA GLN A 42 -6.51 -4.66 -10.49
C GLN A 42 -6.08 -3.27 -9.99
N CYS A 43 -5.46 -3.21 -8.81
CA CYS A 43 -5.01 -1.95 -8.22
C CYS A 43 -3.53 -1.67 -8.45
N LYS A 44 -2.82 -2.55 -9.17
CA LYS A 44 -1.37 -2.48 -9.36
C LYS A 44 -0.66 -2.23 -8.03
N LEU A 45 -1.01 -3.06 -7.04
CA LEU A 45 -0.49 -2.93 -5.67
C LEU A 45 0.94 -3.42 -5.60
N VAL A 46 1.76 -2.64 -4.91
CA VAL A 46 3.15 -2.96 -4.63
C VAL A 46 3.33 -3.02 -3.13
N LEU A 47 3.72 -4.19 -2.61
CA LEU A 47 3.98 -4.36 -1.19
C LEU A 47 5.21 -3.54 -0.79
N ILE A 48 5.04 -2.65 0.20
CA ILE A 48 6.12 -1.82 0.74
C ILE A 48 6.53 -2.25 2.16
N GLY A 49 5.73 -3.04 2.86
CA GLY A 49 6.14 -3.65 4.11
C GLY A 49 4.98 -4.08 4.99
N ILE A 50 5.34 -4.79 6.07
CA ILE A 50 4.42 -5.25 7.09
C ILE A 50 4.83 -4.61 8.41
N GLY A 51 3.89 -4.00 9.12
CA GLY A 51 4.17 -3.28 10.37
C GLY A 51 3.33 -2.01 10.54
N TRP A 52 3.92 -1.02 11.19
CA TRP A 52 3.29 0.27 11.46
C TRP A 52 3.74 1.28 10.41
N PHE A 53 2.86 2.21 10.02
CA PHE A 53 3.18 3.21 9.00
C PHE A 53 4.52 3.93 9.23
N LYS A 54 4.83 4.25 10.49
CA LYS A 54 6.03 5.00 10.89
C LYS A 54 7.30 4.15 10.97
N ASP A 55 7.23 2.86 10.71
CA ASP A 55 8.42 2.02 10.73
C ASP A 55 9.40 2.45 9.63
N GLU A 56 10.70 2.42 9.97
CA GLU A 56 11.75 2.95 9.10
C GLU A 56 11.78 2.23 7.75
N HIS A 57 11.62 0.91 7.73
CA HIS A 57 11.60 0.12 6.48
C HIS A 57 10.40 0.48 5.58
N ILE A 58 9.23 0.76 6.16
CA ILE A 58 8.04 1.18 5.41
C ILE A 58 8.28 2.57 4.82
N GLN A 59 8.74 3.52 5.63
CA GLN A 59 9.05 4.88 5.16
C GLN A 59 10.15 4.89 4.10
N ALA A 60 11.18 4.05 4.25
CA ALA A 60 12.25 3.91 3.26
C ALA A 60 11.74 3.32 1.93
N ASN A 61 10.88 2.29 1.98
CA ASN A 61 10.30 1.68 0.78
C ASN A 61 9.31 2.63 0.08
N ILE A 62 8.53 3.42 0.82
CA ILE A 62 7.71 4.48 0.24
C ILE A 62 8.60 5.45 -0.54
N LYS A 63 9.65 5.99 0.08
CA LYS A 63 10.58 6.91 -0.59
C LYS A 63 11.23 6.28 -1.82
N ARG A 64 11.57 4.99 -1.78
CA ARG A 64 12.18 4.26 -2.89
C ARG A 64 11.25 4.12 -4.09
N TRP A 65 9.97 3.84 -3.86
CA TRP A 65 8.97 3.69 -4.92
C TRP A 65 8.45 5.02 -5.47
N LEU A 66 8.52 6.09 -4.68
CA LEU A 66 8.08 7.43 -5.06
C LEU A 66 9.20 8.32 -5.62
N LYS A 67 10.43 7.81 -5.69
CA LYS A 67 11.57 8.48 -6.31
C LYS A 67 11.49 8.36 -7.84
#